data_AF-A0A969GD75-F1
#
_entry.id   AF-A0A969GD75-F1
#
_cell.length_a   1.000
_cell.length_b   1.000
_cell.length_c   1.000
_cell.angle_alpha   90.00
_cell.angle_beta   90.00
_cell.angle_gamma   90.00
#
_symmetry.space_group_name_H-M   'P 1'
#
loop_
_entity.id
_entity.type
_entity.pdbx_description
1 polymer ?
#
loop_
_entity_poly.entity_id
_entity_poly.type
_entity_poly.pdbx_seq_one_letter_code
_entity_poly.pdbx_strand_id
1 'polypeptide(L)'
;MQNKTHLPSTLTFITLCLSILFLVAIVAVLSIGSMINLIDATSDAAGQMIMAFAFGFVCLLLMMCAWFVLEKVRNKETADSAFVFPFSNWQIIVAFGIVMLSIGIGTTASFVEIPLLSWFLLPALTIFVIVPPIWLIFGLGSHGLELGARWRFFSIFGIGMTLAPLIMIVLEIVILFFGIVIGAIYLGITQPETMRELTALADRLAEVTDEQVMLNLLTPYISNPILIAIGIGYIAVIVPLIEELFKPLGVWLFAKQIETPAQGFALGLLSGAAFALFESLNASADGSISWGAIVTARAGTSLLHMTASGIMGWGIVSAFKEKKYG
;
A
#
# COMPACT_ATOMS: atom_id res chain seq x y z
N MET A 1 -24.93 -15.42 30.89
CA MET A 1 -24.20 -16.05 29.77
C MET A 1 -22.80 -15.45 29.76
N GLN A 2 -21.75 -16.26 29.85
CA GLN A 2 -20.39 -15.75 29.93
C GLN A 2 -20.04 -15.02 28.63
N ASN A 3 -19.74 -13.73 28.75
CA ASN A 3 -19.30 -12.83 27.70
C ASN A 3 -17.88 -13.26 27.27
N LYS A 4 -17.77 -14.37 26.52
CA LYS A 4 -16.48 -14.85 26.04
C LYS A 4 -15.96 -13.82 25.04
N THR A 5 -14.84 -13.19 25.38
CA THR A 5 -14.17 -12.23 24.51
C THR A 5 -13.83 -12.89 23.18
N HIS A 6 -14.27 -12.28 22.08
CA HIS A 6 -13.97 -12.77 20.76
C HIS A 6 -12.53 -12.40 20.39
N LEU A 7 -11.59 -13.31 20.71
CA LEU A 7 -10.14 -13.10 20.60
C LEU A 7 -9.69 -12.54 19.23
N PRO A 8 -10.17 -13.05 18.07
CA PRO A 8 -9.76 -12.52 16.77
C PRO A 8 -10.10 -11.03 16.60
N SER A 9 -11.30 -10.60 16.99
CA SER A 9 -11.67 -9.18 16.88
C SER A 9 -10.91 -8.31 17.87
N THR A 10 -10.57 -8.82 19.05
CA THR A 10 -9.75 -8.08 20.03
C THR A 10 -8.34 -7.84 19.50
N LEU A 11 -7.69 -8.86 18.93
CA LEU A 11 -6.36 -8.73 18.33
C LEU A 11 -6.36 -7.78 17.13
N THR A 12 -7.35 -7.90 16.24
CA THR A 12 -7.50 -6.97 15.12
C THR A 12 -7.71 -5.55 15.63
N PHE A 13 -8.57 -5.34 16.63
CA PHE A 13 -8.82 -4.01 17.19
C PHE A 13 -7.54 -3.37 17.75
N ILE A 14 -6.76 -4.12 18.54
CA ILE A 14 -5.47 -3.66 19.07
C ILE A 14 -4.52 -3.27 17.93
N THR A 15 -4.42 -4.11 16.90
CA THR A 15 -3.58 -3.86 15.72
C THR A 15 -3.97 -2.57 15.01
N LEU A 16 -5.27 -2.34 14.80
CA LEU A 16 -5.79 -1.12 14.19
C LEU A 16 -5.51 0.11 15.06
N CYS A 17 -5.72 0.03 16.37
CA CYS A 17 -5.43 1.13 17.30
C CYS A 17 -3.95 1.52 17.32
N LEU A 18 -3.05 0.53 17.35
CA LEU A 18 -1.60 0.78 17.29
C LEU A 18 -1.22 1.43 15.95
N SER A 19 -1.80 0.95 14.84
CA SER A 19 -1.57 1.51 13.51
C SER A 19 -2.06 2.96 13.42
N ILE A 20 -3.24 3.26 13.96
CA ILE A 20 -3.79 4.63 14.02
C ILE A 20 -2.85 5.54 14.81
N LEU A 21 -2.42 5.12 16.00
CA LEU A 21 -1.51 5.92 16.83
C LEU A 21 -0.20 6.22 16.11
N PHE A 22 0.37 5.23 15.43
CA PHE A 22 1.59 5.40 14.64
C PHE A 22 1.38 6.35 13.45
N LEU A 23 0.28 6.18 12.70
CA LEU A 23 -0.03 7.04 11.55
C LEU A 23 -0.32 8.48 11.95
N VAL A 24 -0.96 8.74 13.08
CA VAL A 24 -1.16 10.10 13.59
C VAL A 24 0.18 10.80 13.83
N ALA A 25 1.16 10.08 14.38
CA ALA A 25 2.50 10.63 14.57
C ALA A 25 3.18 10.95 13.22
N ILE A 26 3.09 10.04 12.24
CA ILE A 26 3.61 10.26 10.89
C ILE A 26 2.97 11.50 10.25
N VAL A 27 1.64 11.59 10.28
CA VAL A 27 0.89 12.71 9.71
C VAL A 27 1.31 14.03 10.35
N ALA A 28 1.46 14.07 11.68
CA ALA A 28 1.93 15.26 12.38
C ALA A 28 3.33 15.69 11.93
N VAL A 29 4.28 14.75 11.87
CA VAL A 29 5.66 15.03 11.44
C VAL A 29 5.70 15.52 10.00
N LEU A 30 5.01 14.84 9.08
CA LEU A 30 4.97 15.22 7.67
C LEU A 30 4.27 16.56 7.44
N SER A 31 3.20 16.85 8.20
CA SER A 31 2.48 18.12 8.07
C SER A 31 3.35 19.29 8.55
N ILE A 32 4.04 19.12 9.68
CA ILE A 32 4.97 20.13 10.22
C ILE A 32 6.15 20.32 9.26
N GLY A 33 6.78 19.23 8.81
CA GLY A 33 7.90 19.26 7.87
C GLY A 33 7.52 19.95 6.55
N SER A 34 6.33 19.63 6.02
CA SER A 34 5.79 20.27 4.82
C SER A 34 5.56 21.77 5.00
N MET A 35 5.05 22.21 6.16
CA MET A 35 4.89 23.64 6.44
C MET A 35 6.23 24.37 6.54
N ILE A 36 7.23 23.77 7.18
CA ILE A 36 8.58 24.34 7.27
C ILE A 36 9.18 24.48 5.87
N ASN A 37 9.11 23.43 5.05
CA ASN A 37 9.63 23.47 3.67
C ASN A 37 8.93 24.51 2.79
N LEU A 38 7.63 24.72 3.00
CA LEU A 38 6.88 25.76 2.30
C LEU A 38 7.37 27.17 2.68
N ILE A 39 7.69 27.40 3.96
CA ILE A 39 8.18 28.70 4.47
C ILE A 39 9.62 28.95 4.02
N ASP A 40 10.47 27.95 4.13
CA ASP A 40 11.90 28.06 3.81
C ASP A 40 12.16 28.03 2.29
N ALA A 41 11.12 27.80 1.47
CA ALA A 41 11.21 27.59 0.03
C ALA A 41 12.27 26.53 -0.35
N THR A 42 12.42 25.52 0.50
CA THR A 42 13.33 24.37 0.34
C THR A 42 12.58 23.21 -0.34
N SER A 43 13.17 22.01 -0.32
CA SER A 43 12.71 20.77 -0.98
C SER A 43 11.18 20.53 -0.99
N ASP A 44 10.70 19.80 -1.99
CA ASP A 44 9.30 19.44 -2.32
C ASP A 44 8.30 19.44 -1.14
N ALA A 45 7.80 20.62 -0.78
CA ALA A 45 6.80 20.80 0.28
C ALA A 45 5.45 20.18 -0.09
N ALA A 46 5.08 20.23 -1.37
CA ALA A 46 3.81 19.70 -1.87
C ALA A 46 3.80 18.17 -1.82
N GLY A 47 4.87 17.49 -2.23
CA GLY A 47 5.01 16.04 -2.09
C GLY A 47 4.88 15.57 -0.64
N GLN A 48 5.53 16.26 0.31
CA GLN A 48 5.36 15.95 1.73
C GLN A 48 3.92 16.16 2.23
N MET A 49 3.22 17.19 1.76
CA MET A 49 1.82 17.40 2.12
C MET A 49 0.90 16.33 1.51
N ILE A 50 1.15 15.91 0.27
CA ILE A 50 0.43 14.79 -0.36
C ILE A 50 0.58 13.53 0.50
N MET A 51 1.79 13.23 0.96
CA MET A 51 2.05 12.09 1.84
C MET A 51 1.34 12.24 3.19
N ALA A 52 1.31 13.43 3.79
CA ALA A 52 0.57 13.70 5.02
C ALA A 52 -0.94 13.44 4.85
N PHE A 53 -1.53 13.89 3.74
CA PHE A 53 -2.94 13.64 3.41
C PHE A 53 -3.20 12.17 3.12
N ALA A 54 -2.29 11.47 2.43
CA ALA A 54 -2.38 10.04 2.16
C ALA A 54 -2.48 9.24 3.48
N PHE A 55 -1.51 9.42 4.39
CA PHE A 55 -1.54 8.76 5.69
C PHE A 55 -2.71 9.22 6.57
N GLY A 56 -3.09 10.50 6.50
CA GLY A 56 -4.25 11.03 7.19
C GLY A 56 -5.55 10.37 6.73
N PHE A 57 -5.72 10.19 5.43
CA PHE A 57 -6.87 9.50 4.85
C PHE A 57 -6.90 8.02 5.22
N VAL A 58 -5.76 7.32 5.15
CA VAL A 58 -5.66 5.93 5.64
C VAL A 58 -6.01 5.85 7.12
N CYS A 59 -5.56 6.80 7.95
CA CYS A 59 -5.91 6.88 9.36
C CYS A 59 -7.43 7.05 9.58
N LEU A 60 -8.09 7.90 8.79
CA LEU A 60 -9.56 8.05 8.84
C LEU A 60 -10.27 6.72 8.51
N LEU A 61 -9.82 6.01 7.47
CA LEU A 61 -10.37 4.70 7.09
C LEU A 61 -10.14 3.66 8.19
N LEU A 62 -8.97 3.66 8.83
CA LEU A 62 -8.67 2.75 9.93
C LEU A 62 -9.51 3.03 11.17
N MET A 63 -9.80 4.30 11.49
CA MET A 63 -10.74 4.64 12.56
C MET A 63 -12.14 4.09 12.28
N MET A 64 -12.62 4.19 11.03
CA MET A 64 -13.87 3.55 10.61
C MET A 64 -13.81 2.03 10.78
N CYS A 65 -12.71 1.38 10.38
CA CYS A 65 -12.54 -0.07 10.56
C CYS A 65 -12.54 -0.46 12.04
N ALA A 66 -11.77 0.26 12.87
CA ALA A 66 -11.66 0.02 14.29
C ALA A 66 -13.02 0.15 15.00
N TRP A 67 -13.86 1.09 14.56
CA TRP A 67 -15.23 1.23 15.07
C TRP A 67 -16.07 -0.03 14.87
N PHE A 68 -16.11 -0.58 13.65
CA PHE A 68 -16.90 -1.79 13.36
C PHE A 68 -16.32 -3.04 14.03
N VAL A 69 -15.00 -3.14 14.17
CA VAL A 69 -14.37 -4.23 14.92
C VAL A 69 -14.66 -4.11 16.43
N LEU A 70 -14.68 -2.89 16.97
CA LEU A 70 -15.03 -2.61 18.38
C LEU A 70 -16.47 -3.03 18.69
N GLU A 71 -17.39 -2.90 17.75
CA GLU A 71 -18.77 -3.39 17.93
C GLU A 71 -18.80 -4.90 18.22
N LYS A 72 -17.96 -5.67 17.53
CA LYS A 72 -17.82 -7.11 17.78
C LYS A 72 -17.20 -7.39 19.15
N VAL A 73 -16.16 -6.63 19.53
CA VAL A 73 -15.53 -6.73 20.87
C VAL A 73 -16.53 -6.43 21.98
N ARG A 74 -17.47 -5.51 21.73
CA ARG A 74 -18.57 -5.16 22.64
C ARG A 74 -19.77 -6.11 22.57
N ASN A 75 -19.68 -7.19 21.79
CA ASN A 75 -20.75 -8.17 21.59
C ASN A 75 -22.07 -7.57 21.10
N LYS A 76 -22.00 -6.53 20.24
CA LYS A 76 -23.20 -5.99 19.58
C LYS A 76 -23.62 -6.90 18.42
N GLU A 77 -24.91 -7.20 18.34
CA GLU A 77 -25.49 -8.00 17.24
C GLU A 77 -25.31 -7.35 15.86
N THR A 78 -25.25 -6.01 15.80
CA THR A 78 -25.00 -5.26 14.56
C THR A 78 -23.70 -5.65 13.88
N ALA A 79 -22.69 -6.08 14.64
CA ALA A 79 -21.39 -6.47 14.12
C ALA A 79 -21.47 -7.73 13.24
N ASP A 80 -22.38 -8.64 13.57
CA ASP A 80 -22.57 -9.93 12.88
C ASP A 80 -23.58 -9.85 11.72
N SER A 81 -24.20 -8.68 11.51
CA SER A 81 -25.09 -8.49 10.37
C SER A 81 -24.35 -8.68 9.04
N ALA A 82 -25.06 -9.29 8.09
CA ALA A 82 -24.61 -9.42 6.72
C ALA A 82 -24.27 -8.06 6.12
N PHE A 83 -23.13 -7.98 5.43
CA PHE A 83 -22.70 -6.79 4.72
C PHE A 83 -22.80 -7.00 3.21
N VAL A 84 -23.52 -6.10 2.56
CA VAL A 84 -23.55 -5.96 1.10
C VAL A 84 -23.03 -4.57 0.80
N PHE A 85 -22.06 -4.48 -0.12
CA PHE A 85 -21.45 -3.20 -0.46
C PHE A 85 -22.44 -2.31 -1.23
N PRO A 86 -22.68 -1.06 -0.79
CA PRO A 86 -23.67 -0.18 -1.40
C PRO A 86 -23.13 0.44 -2.70
N PHE A 87 -23.32 -0.27 -3.82
CA PHE A 87 -22.91 0.17 -5.16
C PHE A 87 -24.10 0.43 -6.09
N SER A 88 -23.99 1.45 -6.96
CA SER A 88 -25.03 1.82 -7.91
C SER A 88 -24.42 2.38 -9.20
N ASN A 89 -25.06 2.15 -10.34
CA ASN A 89 -24.50 2.48 -11.66
C ASN A 89 -24.19 3.97 -11.87
N TRP A 90 -24.93 4.88 -11.21
CA TRP A 90 -24.65 6.33 -11.30
C TRP A 90 -23.28 6.70 -10.73
N GLN A 91 -22.75 5.90 -9.80
CA GLN A 91 -21.43 6.13 -9.20
C GLN A 91 -20.32 6.04 -10.24
N ILE A 92 -20.49 5.28 -11.34
CA ILE A 92 -19.54 5.17 -12.45
C ILE A 92 -19.33 6.53 -13.11
N ILE A 93 -20.42 7.20 -13.46
CA ILE A 93 -20.39 8.51 -14.12
C ILE A 93 -19.79 9.56 -13.19
N VAL A 94 -20.18 9.55 -11.92
CA VAL A 94 -19.68 10.49 -10.91
C VAL A 94 -18.19 10.29 -10.66
N ALA A 95 -17.72 9.05 -10.48
CA ALA A 95 -16.32 8.75 -10.27
C ALA A 95 -15.47 9.13 -11.49
N PHE A 96 -15.92 8.83 -12.72
CA PHE A 96 -15.22 9.27 -13.93
C PHE A 96 -15.11 10.79 -14.01
N GLY A 97 -16.21 11.51 -13.73
CA GLY A 97 -16.21 12.97 -13.70
C GLY A 97 -15.24 13.54 -12.66
N ILE A 98 -15.24 13.00 -11.44
CA ILE A 98 -14.34 13.41 -10.36
C ILE A 98 -12.88 13.18 -10.75
N VAL A 99 -12.54 12.01 -11.29
CA VAL A 99 -11.16 11.66 -11.68
C VAL A 99 -10.66 12.59 -12.79
N MET A 100 -11.43 12.73 -13.87
CA MET A 100 -11.03 13.56 -15.01
C MET A 100 -10.88 15.04 -14.62
N LEU A 101 -11.80 15.56 -13.81
CA LEU A 101 -11.71 16.94 -13.30
C LEU A 101 -10.49 17.11 -12.39
N SER A 102 -10.24 16.15 -11.49
CA SER A 102 -9.13 16.22 -10.53
C SER A 102 -7.77 16.15 -11.22
N ILE A 103 -7.62 15.26 -12.21
CA ILE A 103 -6.40 15.20 -13.04
C ILE A 103 -6.21 16.51 -13.80
N GLY A 104 -7.26 17.05 -14.43
CA GLY A 104 -7.19 18.30 -15.18
C GLY A 104 -6.78 19.49 -14.32
N ILE A 105 -7.42 19.66 -13.15
CA ILE A 105 -7.10 20.74 -12.21
C ILE A 105 -5.70 20.57 -11.64
N GLY A 106 -5.36 19.37 -11.14
CA GLY A 106 -4.07 19.14 -10.47
C GLY A 106 -2.89 19.23 -11.43
N THR A 107 -3.04 18.70 -12.64
CA THR A 107 -2.01 18.81 -13.69
C THR A 107 -1.80 20.28 -14.08
N THR A 108 -2.88 21.04 -14.26
CA THR A 108 -2.78 22.48 -14.53
C THR A 108 -2.10 23.22 -13.37
N ALA A 109 -2.47 22.92 -12.13
CA ALA A 109 -1.84 23.51 -10.95
C ALA A 109 -0.33 23.21 -10.88
N SER A 110 0.08 21.98 -11.22
CA SER A 110 1.50 21.59 -11.27
C SER A 110 2.29 22.32 -12.35
N PHE A 111 1.69 22.59 -13.52
CA PHE A 111 2.34 23.32 -14.62
C PHE A 111 2.48 24.82 -14.37
N VAL A 112 1.66 25.40 -13.50
CA VAL A 112 1.75 26.83 -13.15
C VAL A 112 2.90 27.09 -12.15
N GLU A 113 3.46 26.03 -11.55
CA GLU A 113 4.64 26.07 -10.67
C GLU A 113 4.52 27.07 -9.49
N ILE A 114 3.29 27.32 -9.01
CA ILE A 114 3.05 28.10 -7.79
C ILE A 114 3.08 27.15 -6.58
N PRO A 115 4.10 27.22 -5.69
CA PRO A 115 4.26 26.25 -4.62
C PRO A 115 3.05 26.16 -3.69
N LEU A 116 2.47 27.30 -3.32
CA LEU A 116 1.29 27.37 -2.45
C LEU A 116 0.05 26.70 -3.09
N LEU A 117 -0.11 26.83 -4.41
CA LEU A 117 -1.23 26.25 -5.13
C LEU A 117 -1.12 24.73 -5.16
N SER A 118 0.07 24.21 -5.50
CA SER A 118 0.34 22.77 -5.52
C SER A 118 0.24 22.17 -4.12
N TRP A 119 0.83 22.84 -3.12
CA TRP A 119 0.78 22.42 -1.71
C TRP A 119 -0.65 22.32 -1.17
N PHE A 120 -1.55 23.21 -1.58
CA PHE A 120 -2.94 23.22 -1.13
C PHE A 120 -3.84 22.26 -1.92
N LEU A 121 -3.72 22.20 -3.25
CA LEU A 121 -4.64 21.46 -4.11
C LEU A 121 -4.25 19.99 -4.29
N LEU A 122 -2.99 19.69 -4.61
CA LEU A 122 -2.57 18.33 -4.98
C LEU A 122 -2.84 17.27 -3.92
N PRO A 123 -2.71 17.52 -2.61
CA PRO A 123 -3.01 16.51 -1.59
C PRO A 123 -4.45 15.99 -1.66
N ALA A 124 -5.43 16.89 -1.76
CA ALA A 124 -6.85 16.52 -1.87
C ALA A 124 -7.17 15.89 -3.23
N LEU A 125 -6.62 16.44 -4.31
CA LEU A 125 -6.83 15.92 -5.66
C LEU A 125 -6.25 14.51 -5.83
N THR A 126 -5.13 14.19 -5.18
CA THR A 126 -4.54 12.84 -5.19
C THR A 126 -5.53 11.81 -4.67
N ILE A 127 -6.22 12.10 -3.56
CA ILE A 127 -7.28 11.23 -3.01
C ILE A 127 -8.42 11.09 -4.02
N PHE A 128 -8.86 12.17 -4.67
CA PHE A 128 -9.93 12.15 -5.66
C PHE A 128 -9.55 11.45 -6.98
N VAL A 129 -8.27 11.30 -7.29
CA VAL A 129 -7.83 10.52 -8.45
C VAL A 129 -7.71 9.03 -8.10
N ILE A 130 -7.18 8.70 -6.93
CA ILE A 130 -6.86 7.30 -6.56
C ILE A 130 -8.05 6.54 -5.98
N VAL A 131 -8.85 7.17 -5.11
CA VAL A 131 -9.93 6.47 -4.37
C VAL A 131 -11.10 6.07 -5.29
N PRO A 132 -11.60 6.91 -6.22
CA PRO A 132 -12.78 6.55 -7.00
C PRO A 132 -12.57 5.33 -7.91
N PRO A 133 -11.45 5.16 -8.64
CA PRO A 133 -11.19 3.92 -9.39
C PRO A 133 -11.24 2.68 -8.50
N ILE A 134 -10.61 2.73 -7.31
CA ILE A 134 -10.64 1.62 -6.35
C ILE A 134 -12.08 1.32 -5.89
N TRP A 135 -12.86 2.36 -5.57
CA TRP A 135 -14.28 2.23 -5.22
C TRP A 135 -15.09 1.57 -6.35
N LEU A 136 -14.88 2.01 -7.60
CA LEU A 136 -15.58 1.47 -8.76
C LEU A 136 -15.25 -0.01 -9.00
N ILE A 137 -13.97 -0.35 -9.02
CA ILE A 137 -13.51 -1.71 -9.29
C ILE A 137 -14.04 -2.64 -8.20
N PHE A 138 -13.95 -2.21 -6.94
CA PHE A 138 -14.48 -3.00 -5.82
C PHE A 138 -15.99 -3.16 -5.95
N GLY A 139 -16.73 -2.07 -6.14
CA GLY A 139 -18.18 -2.08 -6.21
C GLY A 139 -18.75 -2.88 -7.37
N LEU A 140 -18.07 -2.89 -8.52
CA LEU A 140 -18.41 -3.75 -9.66
C LEU A 140 -18.10 -5.23 -9.35
N GLY A 141 -16.91 -5.52 -8.79
CA GLY A 141 -16.48 -6.89 -8.50
C GLY A 141 -17.21 -7.54 -7.31
N SER A 142 -17.79 -6.75 -6.42
CA SER A 142 -18.58 -7.23 -5.28
C SER A 142 -20.10 -7.07 -5.48
N HIS A 143 -20.56 -6.66 -6.67
CA HIS A 143 -21.95 -6.24 -6.86
C HIS A 143 -22.93 -7.39 -6.59
N GLY A 144 -23.90 -7.15 -5.71
CA GLY A 144 -24.92 -8.15 -5.34
C GLY A 144 -24.42 -9.31 -4.48
N LEU A 145 -23.15 -9.29 -4.04
CA LEU A 145 -22.57 -10.33 -3.18
C LEU A 145 -22.68 -9.95 -1.70
N GLU A 146 -23.01 -10.95 -0.88
CA GLU A 146 -22.89 -10.85 0.58
C GLU A 146 -21.45 -11.15 1.00
N LEU A 147 -20.82 -10.19 1.68
CA LEU A 147 -19.41 -10.24 2.09
C LEU A 147 -19.23 -10.82 3.52
N GLY A 148 -20.32 -11.33 4.08
CA GLY A 148 -20.43 -11.87 5.44
C GLY A 148 -20.55 -10.78 6.50
N ALA A 149 -20.17 -11.12 7.73
CA ALA A 149 -20.31 -10.22 8.87
C ALA A 149 -19.54 -8.90 8.68
N ARG A 150 -20.19 -7.78 9.01
CA ARG A 150 -19.60 -6.42 8.92
C ARG A 150 -18.24 -6.33 9.60
N TRP A 151 -18.10 -6.81 10.83
CA TRP A 151 -16.82 -6.72 11.55
C TRP A 151 -15.68 -7.42 10.79
N ARG A 152 -15.97 -8.53 10.08
CA ARG A 152 -14.99 -9.29 9.32
C ARG A 152 -14.59 -8.56 8.04
N PHE A 153 -15.55 -7.97 7.33
CA PHE A 153 -15.28 -7.10 6.19
C PHE A 153 -14.30 -5.98 6.57
N PHE A 154 -14.60 -5.22 7.64
CA PHE A 154 -13.74 -4.13 8.09
C PHE A 154 -12.41 -4.62 8.71
N SER A 155 -12.38 -5.84 9.27
CA SER A 155 -11.13 -6.46 9.70
C SER A 155 -10.21 -6.75 8.52
N ILE A 156 -10.74 -7.37 7.45
CA ILE A 156 -9.98 -7.71 6.24
C ILE A 156 -9.46 -6.43 5.57
N PHE A 157 -10.30 -5.41 5.44
CA PHE A 157 -9.92 -4.12 4.87
C PHE A 157 -8.83 -3.42 5.70
N GLY A 158 -9.01 -3.35 7.02
CA GLY A 158 -8.03 -2.75 7.93
C GLY A 158 -6.69 -3.49 7.96
N ILE A 159 -6.69 -4.82 7.99
CA ILE A 159 -5.48 -5.67 7.93
C ILE A 159 -4.74 -5.44 6.60
N GLY A 160 -5.47 -5.32 5.49
CA GLY A 160 -4.90 -5.06 4.17
C GLY A 160 -4.18 -3.71 4.05
N MET A 161 -4.59 -2.69 4.82
CA MET A 161 -3.93 -1.38 4.87
C MET A 161 -2.80 -1.28 5.90
N THR A 162 -2.64 -2.28 6.77
CA THR A 162 -1.73 -2.20 7.93
C THR A 162 -0.76 -3.37 7.97
N LEU A 163 -1.23 -4.50 8.52
CA LEU A 163 -0.40 -5.66 8.79
C LEU A 163 0.15 -6.29 7.51
N ALA A 164 -0.63 -6.32 6.42
CA ALA A 164 -0.15 -6.84 5.15
C ALA A 164 1.05 -6.02 4.62
N PRO A 165 0.97 -4.71 4.37
CA PRO A 165 2.11 -3.88 3.96
C PRO A 165 3.31 -4.01 4.90
N LEU A 166 3.07 -4.03 6.22
CA LEU A 166 4.15 -4.18 7.20
C LEU A 166 4.91 -5.50 7.04
N ILE A 167 4.19 -6.62 6.91
CA ILE A 167 4.80 -7.93 6.71
C ILE A 167 5.56 -7.98 5.38
N MET A 168 4.99 -7.43 4.31
CA MET A 168 5.62 -7.40 2.98
C MET A 168 6.96 -6.64 3.03
N ILE A 169 6.97 -5.41 3.55
CA ILE A 169 8.19 -4.60 3.68
C ILE A 169 9.25 -5.32 4.54
N VAL A 170 8.86 -5.93 5.66
CA VAL A 170 9.81 -6.66 6.52
C VAL A 170 10.40 -7.86 5.78
N LEU A 171 9.57 -8.64 5.06
CA LEU A 171 10.04 -9.80 4.30
C LEU A 171 10.94 -9.40 3.14
N GLU A 172 10.60 -8.34 2.42
CA GLU A 172 11.42 -7.78 1.34
C GLU A 172 12.80 -7.38 1.88
N ILE A 173 12.86 -6.61 2.97
CA ILE A 173 14.13 -6.19 3.59
C ILE A 173 14.94 -7.42 4.05
N VAL A 174 14.30 -8.40 4.68
CA VAL A 174 14.98 -9.61 5.15
C VAL A 174 15.54 -10.42 3.97
N ILE A 175 14.77 -10.61 2.91
CA ILE A 175 15.22 -11.36 1.72
C ILE A 175 16.34 -10.62 1.01
N LEU A 176 16.23 -9.29 0.87
CA LEU A 176 17.30 -8.47 0.30
C LEU A 176 18.58 -8.56 1.14
N PHE A 177 18.46 -8.45 2.46
CA PHE A 177 19.60 -8.57 3.37
C PHE A 177 20.31 -9.92 3.24
N PHE A 178 19.56 -11.03 3.30
CA PHE A 178 20.16 -12.36 3.10
C PHE A 178 20.74 -12.53 1.70
N GLY A 179 20.09 -11.97 0.67
CA GLY A 179 20.62 -11.95 -0.69
C GLY A 179 21.98 -11.25 -0.79
N ILE A 180 22.12 -10.09 -0.17
CA ILE A 180 23.38 -9.33 -0.11
C ILE A 180 24.45 -10.11 0.67
N VAL A 181 24.12 -10.67 1.83
CA VAL A 181 25.07 -11.44 2.65
C VAL A 181 25.55 -12.69 1.92
N ILE A 182 24.64 -13.45 1.31
CA ILE A 182 25.00 -14.64 0.52
C ILE A 182 25.85 -14.24 -0.69
N GLY A 183 25.48 -13.16 -1.39
CA GLY A 183 26.26 -12.62 -2.50
C GLY A 183 27.67 -12.21 -2.09
N ALA A 184 27.81 -11.51 -0.96
CA ALA A 184 29.11 -11.10 -0.42
C ALA A 184 29.98 -12.29 -0.01
N ILE A 185 29.41 -13.29 0.66
CA ILE A 185 30.13 -14.53 1.01
C ILE A 185 30.58 -15.26 -0.26
N TYR A 186 29.69 -15.40 -1.24
CA TYR A 186 29.99 -16.05 -2.51
C TYR A 186 31.13 -15.33 -3.26
N LEU A 187 31.08 -14.01 -3.36
CA LEU A 187 32.15 -13.20 -3.95
C LEU A 187 33.45 -13.30 -3.15
N GLY A 188 33.38 -13.27 -1.82
CA GLY A 188 34.57 -13.42 -0.97
C GLY A 188 35.28 -14.77 -1.16
N ILE A 189 34.54 -15.84 -1.47
CA ILE A 189 35.10 -17.18 -1.73
C ILE A 189 35.59 -17.31 -3.18
N THR A 190 34.81 -16.82 -4.15
CA THR A 190 35.06 -17.08 -5.58
C THR A 190 35.92 -16.01 -6.26
N GLN A 191 35.85 -14.75 -5.81
CA GLN A 191 36.53 -13.59 -6.39
C GLN A 191 37.04 -12.61 -5.30
N PRO A 192 38.10 -12.99 -4.55
CA PRO A 192 38.59 -12.19 -3.41
C PRO A 192 39.11 -10.79 -3.78
N GLU A 193 39.54 -10.58 -5.02
CA GLU A 193 39.96 -9.26 -5.52
C GLU A 193 38.77 -8.31 -5.63
N THR A 194 37.67 -8.75 -6.26
CA THR A 194 36.43 -7.97 -6.37
C THR A 194 35.84 -7.63 -5.01
N MET A 195 35.95 -8.54 -4.03
CA MET A 195 35.52 -8.25 -2.66
C MET A 195 36.36 -7.14 -2.02
N ARG A 196 37.67 -7.10 -2.26
CA ARG A 196 38.55 -6.01 -1.79
C ARG A 196 38.23 -4.67 -2.45
N GLU A 197 37.91 -4.67 -3.74
CA GLU A 197 37.46 -3.48 -4.45
C GLU A 197 36.14 -2.95 -3.88
N LEU A 198 35.19 -3.84 -3.59
CA LEU A 198 33.91 -3.48 -2.97
C LEU A 198 34.08 -2.92 -1.55
N THR A 199 34.96 -3.50 -0.73
CA THR A 199 35.26 -2.92 0.59
C THR A 199 35.91 -1.55 0.48
N ALA A 200 36.87 -1.38 -0.44
CA ALA A 200 37.51 -0.09 -0.65
C ALA A 200 36.52 0.97 -1.20
N LEU A 201 35.55 0.55 -2.01
CA LEU A 201 34.46 1.41 -2.46
C LEU A 201 33.57 1.82 -1.28
N ALA A 202 33.19 0.89 -0.41
CA ALA A 202 32.36 1.17 0.76
C ALA A 202 33.03 2.18 1.70
N ASP A 203 34.34 2.02 1.94
CA ASP A 203 35.12 2.97 2.75
C ASP A 203 35.14 4.37 2.12
N ARG A 204 35.32 4.47 0.80
CA ARG A 204 35.28 5.76 0.09
C ARG A 204 33.89 6.40 0.14
N LEU A 205 32.83 5.61 -0.04
CA LEU A 205 31.46 6.11 0.01
C LEU A 205 31.09 6.63 1.40
N ALA A 206 31.66 6.07 2.46
CA ALA A 206 31.42 6.56 3.82
C ALA A 206 31.99 7.97 4.09
N GLU A 207 33.00 8.39 3.31
CA GLU A 207 33.64 9.70 3.43
C GLU A 207 33.10 10.74 2.44
N VAL A 208 32.43 10.31 1.37
CA VAL A 208 31.92 11.19 0.32
C VAL A 208 30.59 11.81 0.73
N THR A 209 30.57 13.14 0.80
CA THR A 209 29.34 13.93 1.04
C THR A 209 28.80 14.57 -0.24
N ASP A 210 29.59 14.61 -1.32
CA ASP A 210 29.20 15.18 -2.60
C ASP A 210 28.44 14.15 -3.46
N GLU A 211 27.21 14.47 -3.84
CA GLU A 211 26.32 13.59 -4.61
C GLU A 211 26.89 13.23 -5.99
N GLN A 212 27.55 14.17 -6.67
CA GLN A 212 28.08 13.95 -8.01
C GLN A 212 29.30 13.02 -7.96
N VAL A 213 30.16 13.20 -6.95
CA VAL A 213 31.29 12.30 -6.70
C VAL A 213 30.78 10.90 -6.34
N MET A 214 29.75 10.80 -5.50
CA MET A 214 29.11 9.53 -5.15
C MET A 214 28.58 8.80 -6.39
N LEU A 215 27.84 9.50 -7.26
CA LEU A 215 27.32 8.95 -8.51
C LEU A 215 28.44 8.46 -9.44
N ASN A 216 29.53 9.22 -9.57
CA ASN A 216 30.69 8.84 -10.38
C ASN A 216 31.36 7.56 -9.85
N LEU A 217 31.45 7.39 -8.53
CA LEU A 217 31.97 6.18 -7.89
C LEU A 217 31.07 4.96 -8.10
N LEU A 218 29.76 5.16 -8.11
CA LEU A 218 28.77 4.09 -8.30
C LEU A 218 28.55 3.72 -9.78
N THR A 219 28.85 4.64 -10.71
CA THR A 219 28.61 4.49 -12.15
C THR A 219 29.05 3.14 -12.73
N PRO A 220 30.25 2.61 -12.43
CA PRO A 220 30.68 1.31 -12.95
C PRO A 220 29.80 0.13 -12.51
N TYR A 221 29.20 0.22 -11.33
CA TYR A 221 28.37 -0.83 -10.74
C TYR A 221 26.93 -0.74 -11.22
N ILE A 222 26.36 0.46 -11.25
CA ILE A 222 24.99 0.68 -11.77
C ILE A 222 24.91 0.52 -13.29
N SER A 223 26.04 0.55 -14.00
CA SER A 223 26.14 0.26 -15.44
C SER A 223 26.45 -1.20 -15.74
N ASN A 224 26.70 -2.04 -14.73
CA ASN A 224 26.99 -3.45 -14.92
C ASN A 224 25.69 -4.21 -15.28
N PRO A 225 25.59 -4.82 -16.47
CA PRO A 225 24.34 -5.45 -16.92
C PRO A 225 23.85 -6.58 -16.00
N ILE A 226 24.77 -7.31 -15.35
CA ILE A 226 24.42 -8.41 -14.44
C ILE A 226 23.85 -7.84 -13.13
N LEU A 227 24.48 -6.82 -12.56
CA LEU A 227 23.96 -6.17 -11.34
C LEU A 227 22.61 -5.51 -11.60
N ILE A 228 22.44 -4.86 -12.76
CA ILE A 228 21.15 -4.33 -13.22
C ILE A 228 20.13 -5.47 -13.31
N ALA A 229 20.47 -6.59 -13.98
CA ALA A 229 19.56 -7.72 -14.14
C ALA A 229 19.15 -8.35 -12.80
N ILE A 230 20.08 -8.46 -11.84
CA ILE A 230 19.78 -8.95 -10.47
C ILE A 230 18.87 -7.96 -9.74
N GLY A 231 19.19 -6.66 -9.77
CA GLY A 231 18.38 -5.63 -9.12
C GLY A 231 16.97 -5.54 -9.70
N ILE A 232 16.85 -5.53 -11.03
CA ILE A 232 15.55 -5.57 -11.72
C ILE A 232 14.84 -6.89 -11.42
N GLY A 233 15.53 -8.03 -11.43
CA GLY A 233 14.94 -9.32 -11.10
C GLY A 233 14.36 -9.35 -9.68
N TYR A 234 15.05 -8.75 -8.71
CA TYR A 234 14.54 -8.60 -7.35
C TYR A 234 13.27 -7.74 -7.32
N ILE A 235 13.29 -6.55 -7.93
CA ILE A 235 12.16 -5.61 -7.92
C ILE A 235 10.98 -6.10 -8.77
N ALA A 236 11.23 -6.77 -9.89
CA ALA A 236 10.20 -7.16 -10.85
C ALA A 236 9.67 -8.59 -10.67
N VAL A 237 10.37 -9.44 -9.91
CA VAL A 237 9.96 -10.83 -9.67
C VAL A 237 9.77 -11.10 -8.20
N ILE A 238 10.80 -10.90 -7.38
CA ILE A 238 10.77 -11.30 -5.97
C ILE A 238 9.78 -10.44 -5.18
N VAL A 239 9.86 -9.11 -5.29
CA VAL A 239 8.96 -8.18 -4.61
C VAL A 239 7.49 -8.47 -4.99
N PRO A 240 7.09 -8.51 -6.27
CA PRO A 240 5.72 -8.84 -6.66
C PRO A 240 5.25 -10.21 -6.16
N LEU A 241 6.11 -11.23 -6.13
CA LEU A 241 5.73 -12.55 -5.61
C LEU A 241 5.39 -12.52 -4.11
N ILE A 242 6.19 -11.79 -3.31
CA ILE A 242 5.89 -11.57 -1.89
C ILE A 242 4.59 -10.80 -1.78
N GLU A 243 4.45 -9.74 -2.57
CA GLU A 243 3.28 -8.90 -2.49
C GLU A 243 1.99 -9.67 -2.81
N GLU A 244 1.94 -10.38 -3.94
CA GLU A 244 0.75 -11.14 -4.34
C GLU A 244 0.41 -12.29 -3.37
N LEU A 245 1.41 -12.82 -2.65
CA LEU A 245 1.19 -13.85 -1.62
C LEU A 245 0.51 -13.27 -0.37
N PHE A 246 0.92 -12.07 0.06
CA PHE A 246 0.51 -11.47 1.34
C PHE A 246 -0.55 -10.37 1.21
N LYS A 247 -0.80 -9.80 0.02
CA LYS A 247 -1.93 -8.90 -0.25
C LYS A 247 -3.25 -9.49 0.30
N PRO A 248 -3.66 -10.73 -0.01
CA PRO A 248 -4.89 -11.33 0.51
C PRO A 248 -4.75 -11.89 1.94
N LEU A 249 -3.87 -11.35 2.80
CA LEU A 249 -3.66 -11.83 4.18
C LEU A 249 -4.97 -11.92 4.97
N GLY A 250 -5.88 -10.96 4.82
CA GLY A 250 -7.19 -11.03 5.44
C GLY A 250 -7.98 -12.26 5.01
N VAL A 251 -7.94 -12.62 3.72
CA VAL A 251 -8.59 -13.84 3.22
C VAL A 251 -7.95 -15.09 3.82
N TRP A 252 -6.62 -15.16 3.90
CA TRP A 252 -5.93 -16.27 4.56
C TRP A 252 -6.37 -16.47 6.02
N LEU A 253 -6.40 -15.38 6.80
CA LEU A 253 -6.77 -15.43 8.22
C LEU A 253 -8.23 -15.86 8.44
N PHE A 254 -9.12 -15.51 7.52
CA PHE A 254 -10.55 -15.80 7.63
C PHE A 254 -11.04 -16.91 6.68
N ALA A 255 -10.16 -17.62 5.97
CA ALA A 255 -10.52 -18.55 4.90
C ALA A 255 -11.58 -19.59 5.29
N LYS A 256 -11.49 -20.13 6.52
CA LYS A 256 -12.44 -21.10 7.05
C LYS A 256 -13.86 -20.54 7.25
N GLN A 257 -13.98 -19.23 7.45
CA GLN A 257 -15.24 -18.54 7.72
C GLN A 257 -15.88 -17.94 6.45
N ILE A 258 -15.15 -17.93 5.33
CA ILE A 258 -15.66 -17.49 4.03
C ILE A 258 -16.43 -18.66 3.43
N GLU A 259 -17.61 -18.43 2.88
CA GLU A 259 -18.57 -19.48 2.53
C GLU A 259 -18.38 -20.01 1.12
N THR A 260 -18.12 -19.12 0.15
CA THR A 260 -18.06 -19.46 -1.28
C THR A 260 -16.81 -18.88 -1.94
N PRO A 261 -16.32 -19.50 -3.03
CA PRO A 261 -15.23 -18.92 -3.83
C PRO A 261 -15.53 -17.52 -4.37
N ALA A 262 -16.79 -17.22 -4.69
CA ALA A 262 -17.21 -15.87 -5.11
C ALA A 262 -17.05 -14.83 -3.98
N GLN A 263 -17.40 -15.21 -2.74
CA GLN A 263 -17.12 -14.39 -1.57
C GLN A 263 -15.60 -14.25 -1.34
N GLY A 264 -14.83 -15.33 -1.58
CA GLY A 264 -13.36 -15.30 -1.57
C GLY A 264 -12.76 -14.33 -2.57
N PHE A 265 -13.30 -14.31 -3.81
CA PHE A 265 -12.92 -13.34 -4.83
C PHE A 265 -13.15 -11.91 -4.36
N ALA A 266 -14.37 -11.60 -3.88
CA ALA A 266 -14.71 -10.25 -3.44
C ALA A 266 -13.91 -9.81 -2.21
N LEU A 267 -13.65 -10.70 -1.24
CA LEU A 267 -12.80 -10.38 -0.09
C LEU A 267 -11.31 -10.27 -0.46
N GLY A 268 -10.86 -11.02 -1.47
CA GLY A 268 -9.54 -10.85 -2.08
C GLY A 268 -9.41 -9.50 -2.78
N LEU A 269 -10.44 -9.09 -3.52
CA LEU A 269 -10.55 -7.78 -4.16
C LEU A 269 -10.52 -6.65 -3.11
N LEU A 270 -11.18 -6.84 -1.97
CA LEU A 270 -11.15 -5.92 -0.83
C LEU A 270 -9.75 -5.78 -0.23
N SER A 271 -9.03 -6.89 -0.04
CA SER A 271 -7.64 -6.87 0.42
C SER A 271 -6.72 -6.16 -0.57
N GLY A 272 -6.90 -6.40 -1.88
CA GLY A 272 -6.17 -5.69 -2.92
C GLY A 272 -6.51 -4.20 -2.96
N ALA A 273 -7.77 -3.83 -2.71
CA ALA A 273 -8.22 -2.44 -2.61
C ALA A 273 -7.56 -1.71 -1.43
N ALA A 274 -7.50 -2.38 -0.28
CA ALA A 274 -6.82 -1.89 0.92
C ALA A 274 -5.33 -1.64 0.66
N PHE A 275 -4.64 -2.62 0.06
CA PHE A 275 -3.24 -2.47 -0.31
C PHE A 275 -3.04 -1.35 -1.34
N ALA A 276 -3.83 -1.33 -2.41
CA ALA A 276 -3.74 -0.32 -3.46
C ALA A 276 -4.01 1.10 -2.91
N LEU A 277 -4.92 1.28 -1.96
CA LEU A 277 -5.12 2.57 -1.29
C LEU A 277 -3.85 3.00 -0.55
N PHE A 278 -3.28 2.11 0.25
CA PHE A 278 -2.07 2.40 1.01
C PHE A 278 -0.88 2.70 0.09
N GLU A 279 -0.64 1.85 -0.90
CA GLU A 279 0.51 1.98 -1.79
C GLU A 279 0.35 3.14 -2.77
N SER A 280 -0.75 3.20 -3.53
CA SER A 280 -0.93 4.20 -4.58
C SER A 280 -1.01 5.61 -4.04
N LEU A 281 -1.64 5.84 -2.88
CA LEU A 281 -1.68 7.17 -2.28
C LEU A 281 -0.29 7.64 -1.85
N ASN A 282 0.51 6.76 -1.22
CA ASN A 282 1.84 7.11 -0.76
C ASN A 282 2.85 7.23 -1.91
N ALA A 283 2.75 6.38 -2.92
CA ALA A 283 3.59 6.41 -4.11
C ALA A 283 3.24 7.54 -5.10
N SER A 284 2.17 8.29 -4.82
CA SER A 284 1.77 9.50 -5.54
C SER A 284 2.25 10.81 -4.87
N ALA A 285 3.07 10.73 -3.82
CA ALA A 285 3.66 11.87 -3.15
C ALA A 285 4.76 12.55 -4.00
N ASP A 286 4.35 13.20 -5.08
CA ASP A 286 5.20 14.00 -5.97
C ASP A 286 4.53 15.37 -6.19
N GLY A 287 5.18 16.45 -5.74
CA GLY A 287 4.67 17.80 -5.91
C GLY A 287 5.03 18.47 -7.24
N SER A 288 5.71 17.74 -8.14
CA SER A 288 6.29 18.30 -9.37
C SER A 288 5.33 18.24 -10.57
N ILE A 289 5.81 18.70 -11.74
CA ILE A 289 5.07 18.64 -13.01
C ILE A 289 4.71 17.20 -13.44
N SER A 290 5.36 16.18 -12.87
CA SER A 290 5.03 14.78 -13.17
C SER A 290 3.82 14.25 -12.40
N TRP A 291 3.26 15.01 -11.46
CA TRP A 291 2.15 14.57 -10.61
C TRP A 291 1.02 13.93 -11.41
N GLY A 292 0.55 14.59 -12.47
CA GLY A 292 -0.57 14.12 -13.30
C GLY A 292 -0.30 12.75 -13.94
N ALA A 293 0.92 12.54 -14.43
CA ALA A 293 1.35 11.26 -15.00
C ALA A 293 1.45 10.17 -13.92
N ILE A 294 1.99 10.51 -12.74
CA ILE A 294 2.16 9.59 -11.62
C ILE A 294 0.79 9.14 -11.08
N VAL A 295 -0.13 10.06 -10.76
CA VAL A 295 -1.45 9.67 -10.22
C VAL A 295 -2.26 8.86 -11.23
N THR A 296 -2.11 9.13 -12.52
CA THR A 296 -2.75 8.35 -13.59
C THR A 296 -2.18 6.93 -13.66
N ALA A 297 -0.85 6.80 -13.63
CA ALA A 297 -0.20 5.49 -13.61
C ALA A 297 -0.60 4.67 -12.37
N ARG A 298 -0.69 5.33 -11.20
CA ARG A 298 -1.08 4.70 -9.92
C ARG A 298 -2.57 4.32 -9.85
N ALA A 299 -3.45 5.07 -10.50
CA ALA A 299 -4.82 4.64 -10.70
C ALA A 299 -4.88 3.34 -11.55
N GLY A 300 -4.00 3.21 -12.55
CA GLY A 300 -3.86 2.00 -13.36
C GLY A 300 -3.33 0.80 -12.58
N THR A 301 -2.27 0.97 -11.78
CA THR A 301 -1.70 -0.14 -10.98
C THR A 301 -2.68 -0.64 -9.91
N SER A 302 -3.53 0.23 -9.37
CA SER A 302 -4.59 -0.15 -8.43
C SER A 302 -5.50 -1.26 -9.00
N LEU A 303 -5.84 -1.21 -10.30
CA LEU A 303 -6.62 -2.25 -10.95
C LEU A 303 -5.92 -3.62 -10.93
N LEU A 304 -4.61 -3.63 -11.21
CA LEU A 304 -3.80 -4.85 -11.22
C LEU A 304 -3.76 -5.48 -9.82
N HIS A 305 -3.43 -4.69 -8.79
CA HIS A 305 -3.37 -5.19 -7.41
C HIS A 305 -4.71 -5.76 -6.92
N MET A 306 -5.80 -5.06 -7.25
CA MET A 306 -7.14 -5.50 -6.89
C MET A 306 -7.50 -6.83 -7.57
N THR A 307 -7.35 -6.89 -8.89
CA THR A 307 -7.74 -8.08 -9.67
C THR A 307 -6.88 -9.30 -9.33
N ALA A 308 -5.56 -9.14 -9.21
CA ALA A 308 -4.67 -10.22 -8.81
C ALA A 308 -5.01 -10.75 -7.40
N SER A 309 -5.20 -9.86 -6.43
CA SER A 309 -5.62 -10.25 -5.08
C SER A 309 -7.01 -10.88 -5.05
N GLY A 310 -7.93 -10.46 -5.92
CA GLY A 310 -9.24 -11.09 -6.10
C GLY A 310 -9.14 -12.54 -6.59
N ILE A 311 -8.33 -12.78 -7.63
CA ILE A 311 -8.08 -14.14 -8.15
C ILE A 311 -7.40 -15.02 -7.09
N MET A 312 -6.42 -14.47 -6.36
CA MET A 312 -5.79 -15.17 -5.25
C MET A 312 -6.79 -15.49 -4.14
N GLY A 313 -7.66 -14.55 -3.77
CA GLY A 313 -8.71 -14.78 -2.78
C GLY A 313 -9.69 -15.89 -3.17
N TRP A 314 -10.08 -15.94 -4.44
CA TRP A 314 -10.85 -17.05 -5.01
C TRP A 314 -10.11 -18.39 -4.88
N GLY A 315 -8.83 -18.42 -5.24
CA GLY A 315 -8.00 -19.62 -5.17
C GLY A 315 -7.82 -20.14 -3.75
N ILE A 316 -7.54 -19.23 -2.79
CA ILE A 316 -7.43 -19.55 -1.37
C ILE A 316 -8.72 -20.21 -0.88
N VAL A 317 -9.88 -19.58 -1.12
CA VAL A 317 -11.14 -20.13 -0.60
C VAL A 317 -11.51 -21.44 -1.29
N SER A 318 -11.29 -21.55 -2.61
CA SER A 318 -11.51 -22.81 -3.35
C SER A 318 -10.68 -23.95 -2.75
N ALA A 319 -9.40 -23.69 -2.45
CA ALA A 319 -8.52 -24.67 -1.81
C ALA A 319 -9.02 -25.15 -0.44
N PHE A 320 -9.55 -24.24 0.39
CA PHE A 320 -10.10 -24.58 1.70
C PHE A 320 -11.45 -25.30 1.60
N LYS A 321 -12.28 -25.00 0.59
CA LYS A 321 -13.61 -25.62 0.41
C LYS A 321 -13.56 -26.97 -0.28
N GLU A 322 -12.65 -27.17 -1.21
CA GLU A 322 -12.48 -28.43 -1.95
C GLU A 322 -11.66 -29.49 -1.19
N LYS A 323 -11.22 -29.19 0.05
CA LYS A 323 -10.46 -30.10 0.93
C LYS A 323 -9.23 -30.75 0.25
N LYS A 324 -8.44 -29.97 -0.50
CA LYS A 324 -7.14 -30.46 -1.01
C LYS A 324 -5.94 -30.14 -0.11
N TYR A 325 -6.17 -29.52 1.05
CA TYR A 325 -5.18 -29.42 2.11
C TYR A 325 -5.77 -30.07 3.36
N GLY A 326 -5.47 -31.37 3.48
CA GLY A 326 -5.70 -32.17 4.68
C GLY A 326 -4.70 -31.81 5.78
#